data_AF-A0A1Q4XRL2-F1
#
_entry.id   AF-A0A1Q4XRL2-F1
#
_cell.length_a   1.000
_cell.length_b   1.000
_cell.length_c   1.000
_cell.angle_alpha   90.00
_cell.angle_beta   90.00
_cell.angle_gamma   90.00
#
_symmetry.space_group_name_H-M   'P 1'
#
loop_
_entity.id
_entity.type
_entity.pdbx_description
1 polymer ?
#
loop_
_entity_poly.entity_id
_entity_poly.type
_entity_poly.pdbx_seq_one_letter_code
_entity_poly.pdbx_strand_id
1 'polypeptide(L)'
;MAETDLPGLREADIHAYLDDVITPVETGWSPHRNLFRVYRLPADCTADEVDSALTSTPALWGTPELREHTRAVERLRRGHPTAARTLGDPRERSVHRTAVAAERTALAKVVDQFLRSAPGMPAAAVAALVRQSAGRWSRPDVLAALEQHRAVEREPATLDITPDTPRSRRITDALADLGIPSLWEYLTRNLSSGGRTSTPTHFGAGAHICGLDEEQVSRLS
;
A
#
# COMPACT_ATOMS: atom_id res chain seq x y z
N MET A 1 8.31 8.29 -51.12
CA MET A 1 7.66 7.46 -50.08
C MET A 1 7.43 8.37 -48.90
N ALA A 2 6.19 8.82 -48.71
CA ALA A 2 5.84 9.75 -47.65
C ALA A 2 5.66 8.98 -46.35
N GLU A 3 6.65 9.08 -45.48
CA GLU A 3 6.56 8.71 -44.07
C GLU A 3 5.46 9.59 -43.46
N THR A 4 4.32 8.97 -43.20
CA THR A 4 3.17 9.66 -42.61
C THR A 4 3.44 9.75 -41.13
N ASP A 5 4.17 10.78 -40.74
CA ASP A 5 4.45 11.15 -39.36
C ASP A 5 3.10 11.54 -38.72
N LEU A 6 2.44 10.54 -38.12
CA LEU A 6 1.26 10.76 -37.28
C LEU A 6 1.71 11.69 -36.14
N PRO A 7 1.03 12.81 -35.91
CA PRO A 7 1.46 13.78 -34.92
C PRO A 7 1.47 13.13 -33.53
N GLY A 8 2.68 12.90 -33.02
CA GLY A 8 3.01 13.16 -31.62
C GLY A 8 2.49 12.21 -30.56
N LEU A 9 2.49 10.90 -30.81
CA LEU A 9 2.48 9.93 -29.71
C LEU A 9 3.93 9.57 -29.43
N ARG A 10 4.49 10.16 -28.38
CA ARG A 10 5.86 9.82 -27.98
C ARG A 10 5.88 8.35 -27.61
N GLU A 11 6.95 7.63 -27.92
CA GLU A 11 7.09 6.22 -27.55
C GLU A 11 6.84 5.96 -26.05
N ALA A 12 7.20 6.93 -25.20
CA ALA A 12 6.88 6.94 -23.78
C ALA A 12 5.35 6.92 -23.46
N ASP A 13 4.52 7.57 -24.28
CA ASP A 13 3.06 7.55 -24.13
C ASP A 13 2.48 6.17 -24.47
N ILE A 14 3.08 5.46 -25.42
CA ILE A 14 2.68 4.10 -25.81
C ILE A 14 3.05 3.12 -24.70
N HIS A 15 4.27 3.19 -24.16
CA HIS A 15 4.68 2.36 -23.03
C HIS A 15 3.82 2.61 -21.78
N ALA A 16 3.53 3.87 -21.46
CA ALA A 16 2.63 4.20 -20.35
C ALA A 16 1.23 3.60 -20.56
N TYR A 17 0.70 3.62 -21.79
CA TYR A 17 -0.59 3.01 -22.10
C TYR A 17 -0.56 1.48 -22.09
N LEU A 18 0.57 0.86 -22.45
CA LEU A 18 0.78 -0.57 -22.34
C LEU A 18 0.69 -1.03 -20.88
N ASP A 19 1.44 -0.38 -20.00
CA ASP A 19 1.47 -0.71 -18.57
C ASP A 19 0.15 -0.39 -17.87
N ASP A 20 -0.47 0.73 -18.24
CA ASP A 20 -1.68 1.20 -17.58
C ASP A 20 -2.96 0.55 -18.12
N VAL A 21 -3.05 0.19 -19.39
CA VAL A 21 -4.32 -0.31 -19.95
C VAL A 21 -4.17 -1.70 -20.56
N ILE A 22 -3.21 -1.89 -21.48
CA ILE A 22 -3.14 -3.14 -22.25
C ILE A 22 -2.79 -4.34 -21.36
N THR A 23 -1.69 -4.27 -20.61
CA THR A 23 -1.25 -5.35 -19.72
C THR A 23 -2.31 -5.72 -18.68
N PRO A 24 -2.99 -4.76 -18.01
CA PRO A 24 -4.15 -5.05 -17.16
C PRO A 24 -5.29 -5.78 -17.89
N VAL A 25 -5.66 -5.34 -19.10
CA VAL A 25 -6.73 -5.98 -19.86
C VAL A 25 -6.37 -7.42 -20.25
N GLU A 26 -5.11 -7.67 -20.64
CA GLU A 26 -4.62 -9.02 -20.94
C GLU A 26 -4.62 -9.93 -19.73
N THR A 27 -4.30 -9.38 -18.55
CA THR A 27 -4.28 -10.10 -17.27
C THR A 27 -5.66 -10.21 -16.61
N GLY A 28 -6.72 -9.78 -17.30
CA GLY A 28 -8.11 -10.06 -16.93
C GLY A 28 -8.90 -8.88 -16.37
N TRP A 29 -8.29 -7.70 -16.21
CA TRP A 29 -9.00 -6.49 -15.81
C TRP A 29 -10.13 -6.13 -16.79
N SER A 30 -11.23 -5.60 -16.28
CA SER A 30 -12.38 -5.24 -17.09
C SER A 30 -12.36 -3.74 -17.48
N PRO A 31 -12.21 -3.41 -18.78
CA PRO A 31 -12.16 -2.02 -19.26
C PRO A 31 -13.39 -1.18 -18.87
N HIS A 32 -14.56 -1.82 -18.84
CA HIS A 32 -15.83 -1.15 -18.53
C HIS A 32 -15.89 -0.57 -17.12
N ARG A 33 -15.04 -1.06 -16.20
CA ARG A 33 -15.01 -0.56 -14.82
C ARG A 33 -14.41 0.83 -14.72
N ASN A 34 -13.52 1.21 -15.63
CA ASN A 34 -12.92 2.55 -15.63
C ASN A 34 -12.63 3.03 -17.05
N LEU A 35 -13.67 3.44 -17.76
CA LEU A 35 -13.56 4.05 -19.07
C LEU A 35 -12.67 5.31 -19.09
N PHE A 36 -12.63 6.11 -18.03
CA PHE A 36 -11.73 7.28 -17.98
C PHE A 36 -10.26 6.87 -18.13
N ARG A 37 -9.87 5.75 -17.49
CA ARG A 37 -8.53 5.19 -17.65
C ARG A 37 -8.24 4.71 -19.07
N VAL A 38 -9.18 3.96 -19.67
CA VAL A 38 -9.05 3.45 -21.06
C VAL A 38 -8.84 4.59 -22.05
N TYR A 39 -9.54 5.71 -21.88
CA TYR A 39 -9.46 6.85 -22.79
C TYR A 39 -8.51 7.95 -22.30
N ARG A 40 -7.68 7.69 -21.29
CA ARG A 40 -6.70 8.63 -20.70
C ARG A 40 -7.32 9.98 -20.30
N LEU A 41 -8.58 9.96 -19.87
CA LEU A 41 -9.34 11.15 -19.49
C LEU A 41 -9.14 11.49 -18.01
N PRO A 42 -9.02 12.80 -17.65
CA PRO A 42 -9.09 13.23 -16.27
C PRO A 42 -10.49 13.00 -15.70
N ALA A 43 -10.61 12.97 -14.36
CA ALA A 43 -11.91 12.79 -13.70
C ALA A 43 -12.90 13.91 -14.06
N ASP A 44 -12.41 15.14 -14.17
CA ASP A 44 -13.22 16.34 -14.45
C ASP A 44 -13.22 16.73 -15.92
N CYS A 45 -13.14 15.74 -16.81
CA CYS A 45 -13.09 15.98 -18.26
C CYS A 45 -14.33 16.71 -18.81
N THR A 46 -14.08 17.60 -19.76
CA THR A 46 -15.04 18.33 -20.57
C THR A 46 -15.63 17.46 -21.69
N ALA A 47 -16.69 17.94 -22.37
CA ALA A 47 -17.26 17.23 -23.52
C ALA A 47 -16.26 17.16 -24.69
N ASP A 48 -15.54 18.25 -24.97
CA ASP A 48 -14.57 18.31 -26.07
C ASP A 48 -13.40 17.34 -25.85
N GLU A 49 -12.92 17.21 -24.61
CA GLU A 49 -11.88 16.22 -24.26
C GLU A 49 -12.38 14.79 -24.46
N VAL A 50 -13.64 14.51 -24.11
CA VAL A 50 -14.25 13.19 -24.33
C VAL A 50 -14.33 12.88 -25.82
N ASP A 51 -14.84 13.80 -26.63
CA ASP A 51 -15.01 13.58 -28.07
C ASP A 51 -13.65 13.38 -28.77
N SER A 52 -12.66 14.19 -28.37
CA SER A 52 -11.27 14.05 -28.81
C SER A 52 -10.69 12.69 -28.42
N ALA A 53 -10.87 12.24 -27.18
CA ALA A 53 -10.35 10.96 -26.70
C ALA A 53 -11.04 9.75 -27.36
N LEU A 54 -12.36 9.83 -27.58
CA LEU A 54 -13.12 8.81 -28.29
C LEU A 54 -12.65 8.64 -29.75
N THR A 55 -12.12 9.69 -30.36
CA THR A 55 -11.59 9.64 -31.73
C THR A 55 -10.13 9.21 -31.77
N SER A 56 -9.28 9.76 -30.89
CA SER A 56 -7.83 9.57 -30.93
C SER A 56 -7.37 8.26 -30.30
N THR A 57 -7.98 7.82 -29.19
CA THR A 57 -7.55 6.60 -28.48
C THR A 57 -7.66 5.33 -29.34
N PRO A 58 -8.74 5.11 -30.11
CA PRO A 58 -8.82 3.94 -30.99
C PRO A 58 -7.74 3.89 -32.07
N ALA A 59 -7.22 5.05 -32.50
CA ALA A 59 -6.12 5.11 -33.46
C ALA A 59 -4.83 4.50 -32.86
N LEU A 60 -4.63 4.63 -31.54
CA LEU A 60 -3.50 4.00 -30.82
C LEU A 60 -3.51 2.48 -30.97
N TRP A 61 -4.69 1.86 -30.92
CA TRP A 61 -4.82 0.42 -31.02
C TRP A 61 -4.43 -0.12 -32.41
N GLY A 62 -4.19 0.77 -33.37
CA GLY A 62 -3.65 0.48 -34.68
C GLY A 62 -2.13 0.65 -34.79
N THR A 63 -1.39 1.05 -33.75
CA THR A 63 0.08 1.15 -33.83
C THR A 63 0.74 -0.24 -33.77
N PRO A 64 1.94 -0.43 -34.37
CA PRO A 64 2.63 -1.72 -34.38
C PRO A 64 2.80 -2.32 -32.97
N GLU A 65 3.17 -1.49 -32.00
CA GLU A 65 3.47 -1.89 -30.62
C GLU A 65 2.21 -2.43 -29.93
N LEU A 66 1.05 -1.82 -30.16
CA LEU A 66 -0.21 -2.29 -29.55
C LEU A 66 -0.84 -3.46 -30.32
N ARG A 67 -0.55 -3.62 -31.62
CA ARG A 67 -1.10 -4.71 -32.45
C ARG A 67 -0.66 -6.09 -31.98
N GLU A 68 0.53 -6.21 -31.39
CA GLU A 68 1.03 -7.46 -30.81
C GLU A 68 0.11 -7.97 -29.69
N HIS A 69 -0.57 -7.07 -28.98
CA HIS A 69 -1.52 -7.36 -27.91
C HIS A 69 -2.95 -7.59 -28.43
N THR A 70 -3.09 -8.46 -29.43
CA THR A 70 -4.32 -8.60 -30.22
C THR A 70 -5.56 -8.87 -29.36
N ARG A 71 -5.46 -9.70 -28.31
CA ARG A 71 -6.61 -10.07 -27.46
C ARG A 71 -7.14 -8.88 -26.66
N ALA A 72 -6.25 -8.08 -26.06
CA ALA A 72 -6.64 -6.90 -25.30
C ALA A 72 -7.21 -5.83 -26.22
N VAL A 73 -6.54 -5.56 -27.34
CA VAL A 73 -7.01 -4.60 -28.35
C VAL A 73 -8.40 -4.97 -28.87
N GLU A 74 -8.65 -6.24 -29.22
CA GLU A 74 -9.98 -6.67 -29.67
C GLU A 74 -11.04 -6.59 -28.57
N ARG A 75 -10.66 -6.74 -27.31
CA ARG A 75 -11.59 -6.52 -26.19
C ARG A 75 -11.94 -5.04 -26.04
N LEU A 76 -10.97 -4.14 -26.18
CA LEU A 76 -11.18 -2.69 -26.17
C LEU A 76 -12.04 -2.24 -27.35
N ARG A 77 -11.74 -2.71 -28.57
CA ARG A 77 -12.52 -2.42 -29.78
C ARG A 77 -13.98 -2.84 -29.65
N ARG A 78 -14.24 -4.05 -29.15
CA ARG A 78 -15.62 -4.52 -28.91
C ARG A 78 -16.36 -3.67 -27.87
N GLY A 79 -15.63 -3.13 -26.89
CA GLY A 79 -16.20 -2.25 -25.86
C GLY A 79 -16.42 -0.80 -26.32
N HIS A 80 -15.75 -0.37 -27.39
CA HIS A 80 -15.73 1.02 -27.84
C HIS A 80 -17.13 1.64 -28.07
N PRO A 81 -18.10 0.98 -28.75
CA PRO A 81 -19.44 1.55 -28.94
C PRO A 81 -20.18 1.80 -27.61
N THR A 82 -19.98 0.92 -26.63
CA THR A 82 -20.59 1.10 -25.29
C THR A 82 -19.93 2.25 -24.56
N ALA A 83 -18.61 2.37 -24.66
CA ALA A 83 -17.87 3.47 -24.05
C ALA A 83 -18.24 4.82 -24.67
N ALA A 84 -18.39 4.90 -26.00
CA ALA A 84 -18.84 6.11 -26.69
C ALA A 84 -20.22 6.55 -26.20
N ARG A 85 -21.16 5.61 -26.03
CA ARG A 85 -22.48 5.91 -25.46
C ARG A 85 -22.40 6.42 -24.02
N THR A 86 -21.63 5.74 -23.16
CA THR A 86 -21.53 6.09 -21.73
C THR A 86 -20.78 7.40 -21.50
N LEU A 87 -19.68 7.64 -22.22
CA LEU A 87 -18.88 8.86 -22.07
C LEU A 87 -19.50 10.04 -22.81
N GLY A 88 -20.16 9.82 -23.95
CA GLY A 88 -20.79 10.87 -24.74
C GLY A 88 -22.03 11.47 -24.07
N ASP A 89 -22.81 10.67 -23.34
CA ASP A 89 -23.95 11.17 -22.57
C ASP A 89 -23.48 11.77 -21.22
N PRO A 90 -23.72 13.07 -20.94
CA PRO A 90 -23.29 13.70 -19.69
C PRO A 90 -23.83 13.05 -18.41
N ARG A 91 -25.07 12.54 -18.46
CA ARG A 91 -25.71 11.87 -17.32
C ARG A 91 -25.05 10.53 -17.05
N GLU A 92 -24.91 9.70 -18.08
CA GLU A 92 -24.23 8.40 -17.97
C GLU A 92 -22.77 8.58 -17.56
N ARG A 93 -22.08 9.59 -18.11
CA ARG A 93 -20.70 9.94 -17.73
C ARG A 93 -20.60 10.30 -16.25
N SER A 94 -21.56 11.05 -15.70
CA SER A 94 -21.60 11.40 -14.28
C SER A 94 -21.86 10.20 -13.37
N VAL A 95 -22.79 9.31 -13.76
CA VAL A 95 -23.05 8.05 -13.07
C VAL A 95 -21.80 7.18 -13.05
N HIS A 96 -21.14 7.04 -14.21
CA HIS A 96 -19.91 6.26 -14.35
C HIS A 96 -18.76 6.84 -13.53
N ARG A 97 -18.60 8.17 -13.49
CA ARG A 97 -17.63 8.86 -12.62
C ARG A 97 -17.83 8.50 -11.15
N THR A 98 -19.08 8.53 -10.70
CA THR A 98 -19.44 8.19 -9.31
C THR A 98 -19.13 6.72 -9.02
N ALA A 99 -19.42 5.81 -9.94
CA ALA A 99 -19.10 4.39 -9.80
C ALA A 99 -17.58 4.15 -9.71
N VAL A 100 -16.78 4.81 -10.57
CA VAL A 100 -15.31 4.74 -10.53
C VAL A 100 -14.77 5.27 -9.20
N ALA A 101 -15.30 6.38 -8.70
CA ALA A 101 -14.91 6.93 -7.41
C ALA A 101 -15.23 5.95 -6.26
N ALA A 102 -16.42 5.34 -6.27
CA ALA A 102 -16.81 4.34 -5.27
C ALA A 102 -15.90 3.10 -5.30
N GLU A 103 -15.50 2.63 -6.49
CA GLU A 103 -14.55 1.53 -6.64
C GLU A 103 -13.17 1.87 -6.08
N ARG A 104 -12.68 3.09 -6.30
CA ARG A 104 -11.43 3.58 -5.69
C ARG A 104 -11.50 3.61 -4.17
N THR A 105 -12.60 4.13 -3.62
CA THR A 105 -12.83 4.12 -2.16
C THR A 105 -12.91 2.70 -1.59
N ALA A 106 -13.51 1.76 -2.31
CA ALA A 106 -13.57 0.37 -1.90
C ALA A 106 -12.17 -0.27 -1.85
N LEU A 107 -11.35 -0.02 -2.88
CA LEU A 107 -9.97 -0.50 -2.91
C LEU A 107 -9.13 0.10 -1.77
N ALA A 108 -9.22 1.42 -1.55
CA ALA A 108 -8.51 2.09 -0.47
C ALA A 108 -8.82 1.45 0.90
N LYS A 109 -10.09 1.12 1.18
CA LYS A 109 -10.48 0.41 2.42
C LYS A 109 -9.86 -0.98 2.54
N VAL A 110 -9.79 -1.73 1.43
CA VAL A 110 -9.16 -3.07 1.44
C VAL A 110 -7.65 -2.95 1.68
N VAL A 111 -7.00 -1.98 1.05
CA VAL A 111 -5.56 -1.72 1.25
C VAL A 111 -5.29 -1.26 2.69
N ASP A 112 -6.08 -0.34 3.23
CA ASP A 112 -5.97 0.12 4.62
C ASP A 112 -6.09 -1.04 5.62
N GLN A 113 -7.12 -1.89 5.44
CA GLN A 113 -7.34 -3.08 6.26
C GLN A 113 -6.17 -4.07 6.18
N PHE A 114 -5.54 -4.19 5.01
CA PHE A 114 -4.37 -5.03 4.84
C PHE A 114 -3.15 -4.43 5.56
N LEU A 115 -2.88 -3.15 5.33
CA LEU A 115 -1.68 -2.50 5.85
C LEU A 115 -1.68 -2.51 7.39
N ARG A 116 -2.81 -2.21 8.05
CA ARG A 116 -2.85 -2.09 9.53
C ARG A 116 -1.66 -1.26 10.08
N SER A 117 -1.38 -0.13 9.42
CA SER A 117 -0.23 0.75 9.68
C SER A 117 1.16 0.25 9.25
N ALA A 118 1.24 -0.87 8.51
CA ALA A 118 2.48 -1.30 7.87
C ALA A 118 2.90 -0.32 6.77
N PRO A 119 4.23 -0.12 6.56
CA PRO A 119 4.75 0.82 5.56
C PRO A 119 4.68 0.29 4.13
N GLY A 120 4.24 -0.96 3.92
CA GLY A 120 4.22 -1.54 2.59
C GLY A 120 3.49 -2.88 2.50
N MET A 121 3.25 -3.28 1.26
CA MET A 121 2.62 -4.55 0.89
C MET A 121 3.60 -5.36 0.03
N PRO A 122 3.82 -6.66 0.32
CA PRO A 122 4.67 -7.51 -0.53
C PRO A 122 4.10 -7.69 -1.93
N ALA A 123 4.96 -7.91 -2.93
CA ALA A 123 4.55 -8.12 -4.32
C ALA A 123 3.59 -9.31 -4.47
N ALA A 124 3.85 -10.38 -3.72
CA ALA A 124 3.00 -11.55 -3.68
C ALA A 124 1.59 -11.26 -3.15
N ALA A 125 1.48 -10.35 -2.17
CA ALA A 125 0.19 -9.93 -1.61
C ALA A 125 -0.58 -9.04 -2.61
N VAL A 126 0.10 -8.13 -3.30
CA VAL A 126 -0.47 -7.35 -4.40
C VAL A 126 -1.03 -8.28 -5.49
N ALA A 127 -0.22 -9.24 -5.95
CA ALA A 127 -0.63 -10.21 -6.96
C ALA A 127 -1.82 -11.08 -6.50
N ALA A 128 -1.83 -11.49 -5.22
CA ALA A 128 -2.93 -12.24 -4.64
C ALA A 128 -4.23 -11.42 -4.60
N LEU A 129 -4.16 -10.14 -4.21
CA LEU A 129 -5.30 -9.23 -4.19
C LEU A 129 -5.88 -9.03 -5.58
N VAL A 130 -5.03 -8.77 -6.59
CA VAL A 130 -5.45 -8.61 -7.99
C VAL A 130 -6.17 -9.86 -8.48
N ARG A 131 -5.59 -11.05 -8.25
CA ARG A 131 -6.20 -12.33 -8.65
C ARG A 131 -7.54 -12.59 -7.96
N GLN A 132 -7.64 -12.35 -6.65
CA GLN A 132 -8.87 -12.52 -5.88
C GLN A 132 -9.96 -11.53 -6.29
N SER A 133 -9.59 -10.38 -6.83
CA SER A 133 -10.53 -9.37 -7.32
C SER A 133 -11.26 -9.78 -8.60
N ALA A 134 -10.85 -10.88 -9.27
CA ALA A 134 -11.46 -11.41 -10.47
C ALA A 134 -11.69 -10.35 -11.58
N GLY A 135 -10.66 -9.53 -11.84
CA GLY A 135 -10.70 -8.49 -12.88
C GLY A 135 -11.38 -7.19 -12.43
N ARG A 136 -11.69 -7.05 -11.14
CA ARG A 136 -12.20 -5.81 -10.55
C ARG A 136 -11.11 -4.76 -10.41
N TRP A 137 -9.92 -5.16 -9.96
CA TRP A 137 -8.76 -4.29 -9.81
C TRP A 137 -7.56 -4.91 -10.51
N SER A 138 -6.66 -4.05 -10.96
CA SER A 138 -5.38 -4.38 -11.57
C SER A 138 -4.23 -3.95 -10.67
N ARG A 139 -3.01 -4.43 -10.97
CA ARG A 139 -1.83 -4.05 -10.18
C ARG A 139 -1.64 -2.54 -10.07
N PRO A 140 -1.76 -1.73 -11.15
CA PRO A 140 -1.62 -0.28 -11.01
C PRO A 140 -2.70 0.36 -10.12
N ASP A 141 -3.91 -0.20 -10.07
CA ASP A 141 -4.95 0.29 -9.15
C ASP A 141 -4.50 0.10 -7.68
N VAL A 142 -3.92 -1.06 -7.37
CA VAL A 142 -3.41 -1.37 -6.02
C VAL A 142 -2.22 -0.48 -5.68
N LEU A 143 -1.30 -0.26 -6.61
CA LEU A 143 -0.15 0.63 -6.41
C LEU A 143 -0.56 2.07 -6.15
N ALA A 144 -1.50 2.60 -6.94
CA ALA A 144 -2.05 3.94 -6.72
C ALA A 144 -2.75 4.05 -5.36
N ALA A 145 -3.45 3.00 -4.91
CA ALA A 145 -4.04 2.97 -3.58
C ALA A 145 -2.95 2.93 -2.49
N LEU A 146 -1.89 2.14 -2.63
CA LEU A 146 -0.77 2.14 -1.67
C LEU A 146 -0.13 3.52 -1.53
N GLU A 147 0.08 4.22 -2.65
CA GLU A 147 0.63 5.57 -2.66
C GLU A 147 -0.23 6.58 -1.88
N GLN A 148 -1.57 6.49 -1.99
CA GLN A 148 -2.50 7.31 -1.20
C GLN A 148 -2.32 7.13 0.31
N HIS A 149 -1.94 5.92 0.74
CA HIS A 149 -1.65 5.58 2.14
C HIS A 149 -0.17 5.82 2.51
N ARG A 150 0.64 6.44 1.62
CA ARG A 150 2.10 6.60 1.77
C ARG A 150 2.82 5.27 2.01
N ALA A 151 2.25 4.19 1.50
CA ALA A 151 2.83 2.86 1.53
C ALA A 151 3.39 2.51 0.15
N VAL A 152 4.27 1.51 0.10
CA VAL A 152 4.90 1.07 -1.15
C VAL A 152 4.82 -0.45 -1.31
N GLU A 153 4.93 -0.94 -2.54
CA GLU A 153 5.25 -2.35 -2.77
C GLU A 153 6.67 -2.60 -2.23
N ARG A 154 6.78 -3.37 -1.15
CA ARG A 154 8.04 -3.63 -0.46
C ARG A 154 8.02 -5.02 0.14
N GLU A 155 9.05 -5.80 -0.17
CA GLU A 155 9.27 -7.09 0.47
C GLU A 155 9.64 -6.91 1.94
N PRO A 156 9.21 -7.82 2.82
CA PRO A 156 9.63 -7.82 4.22
C PRO A 156 11.15 -7.84 4.30
N ALA A 157 11.74 -6.92 5.06
CA ALA A 157 13.17 -6.95 5.31
C ALA A 157 13.50 -8.21 6.11
N THR A 158 14.39 -9.05 5.58
CA THR A 158 15.00 -10.11 6.38
C THR A 158 15.83 -9.44 7.45
N LEU A 159 15.42 -9.59 8.71
CA LEU A 159 16.26 -9.17 9.82
C LEU A 159 17.34 -10.23 10.01
N ASP A 160 18.59 -9.87 9.72
CA ASP A 160 19.76 -10.64 10.12
C ASP A 160 19.95 -10.54 11.64
N ILE A 161 19.01 -11.14 12.37
CA ILE A 161 19.14 -11.30 13.81
C ILE A 161 20.12 -12.45 13.99
N THR A 162 21.37 -12.14 14.34
CA THR A 162 22.27 -13.16 14.89
C THR A 162 21.57 -13.74 16.11
N PRO A 163 21.20 -15.03 16.16
CA PRO A 163 20.23 -15.51 17.15
C PRO A 163 20.71 -15.46 18.60
N ASP A 164 21.94 -15.04 18.86
CA ASP A 164 22.56 -15.31 20.16
C ASP A 164 23.66 -14.31 20.51
N THR A 165 23.24 -13.10 20.86
CA THR A 165 24.15 -12.13 21.50
C THR A 165 24.17 -12.37 23.01
N PRO A 166 25.28 -12.07 23.72
CA PRO A 166 25.29 -12.10 25.19
C PRO A 166 24.18 -11.25 25.82
N ARG A 167 23.75 -10.19 25.12
CA ARG A 167 22.63 -9.33 25.51
C ARG A 167 21.29 -10.03 25.37
N SER A 168 21.05 -10.78 24.28
CA SER A 168 19.81 -11.54 24.12
C SER A 168 19.69 -12.66 25.15
N ARG A 169 20.79 -13.34 25.50
CA ARG A 169 20.81 -14.34 26.58
C ARG A 169 20.39 -13.73 27.93
N ARG A 170 20.98 -12.60 28.31
CA ARG A 170 20.60 -11.89 29.55
C ARG A 170 19.13 -11.49 29.58
N ILE A 171 18.56 -11.12 28.43
CA ILE A 171 17.12 -10.79 28.32
C ILE A 171 16.28 -12.06 28.50
N THR A 172 16.66 -13.18 27.88
CA THR A 172 15.97 -14.46 28.05
C THR A 172 16.04 -14.96 29.49
N ASP A 173 17.20 -14.87 30.14
CA ASP A 173 17.38 -15.27 31.54
C ASP A 173 16.51 -14.41 32.47
N ALA A 174 16.53 -13.08 32.28
CA ALA A 174 15.68 -12.17 33.05
C ALA A 174 14.17 -12.39 32.81
N LEU A 175 13.77 -12.78 31.59
CA LEU A 175 12.39 -13.15 31.29
C LEU A 175 12.00 -14.47 31.97
N ALA A 176 12.91 -15.45 32.01
CA ALA A 176 12.72 -16.70 32.72
C ALA A 176 12.58 -16.49 34.24
N ASP A 177 13.39 -15.62 34.84
CA ASP A 177 13.29 -15.24 36.27
C ASP A 177 11.93 -14.58 36.59
N LEU A 178 11.37 -13.84 35.63
CA LEU A 178 10.04 -13.24 35.74
C LEU A 178 8.90 -14.22 35.40
N GLY A 179 9.21 -15.45 35.00
CA GLY A 179 8.22 -16.45 34.57
C GLY A 179 7.48 -16.08 33.28
N ILE A 180 8.09 -15.26 32.43
CA ILE A 180 7.48 -14.77 31.18
C ILE A 180 8.16 -15.45 29.99
N PRO A 181 7.41 -16.18 29.14
CA PRO A 181 8.00 -17.05 28.13
C PRO A 181 8.53 -16.32 26.90
N SER A 182 8.22 -15.02 26.72
CA SER A 182 8.78 -14.23 25.63
C SER A 182 8.79 -12.74 25.90
N LEU A 183 9.70 -12.02 25.24
CA LEU A 183 9.73 -10.56 25.25
C LEU A 183 8.41 -9.97 24.74
N TRP A 184 7.79 -10.61 23.75
CA TRP A 184 6.50 -10.17 23.23
C TRP A 184 5.38 -10.26 24.28
N GLU A 185 5.36 -11.32 25.08
CA GLU A 185 4.41 -11.45 26.20
C GLU A 185 4.68 -10.41 27.29
N TYR A 186 5.95 -10.14 27.59
CA TYR A 186 6.32 -9.05 28.51
C TYR A 186 5.83 -7.68 27.99
N LEU A 187 6.09 -7.37 26.72
CA LEU A 187 5.72 -6.09 26.12
C LEU A 187 4.20 -5.94 26.01
N THR A 188 3.48 -6.98 25.60
CA THR A 188 2.01 -6.93 25.50
C THR A 188 1.35 -6.84 26.87
N ARG A 189 1.86 -7.53 27.90
CA ARG A 189 1.33 -7.39 29.27
C ARG A 189 1.58 -6.02 29.87
N ASN A 190 2.75 -5.42 29.63
CA ASN A 190 3.17 -4.17 30.29
C ASN A 190 2.90 -2.89 29.49
N LEU A 191 2.88 -2.95 28.15
CA LEU A 191 2.59 -1.80 27.28
C LEU A 191 1.10 -1.67 26.96
N SER A 192 0.32 -2.76 26.98
CA SER A 192 -1.14 -2.67 26.82
C SER A 192 -1.83 -2.13 28.08
N SER A 193 -1.16 -2.17 29.23
CA SER A 193 -1.55 -1.47 30.44
C SER A 193 -0.94 -0.07 30.43
N GLY A 194 -1.62 0.89 29.80
CA GLY A 194 -1.22 2.30 29.83
C GLY A 194 -0.89 2.76 31.27
N GLY A 195 0.28 3.37 31.41
CA GLY A 195 0.68 4.26 32.52
C GLY A 195 0.19 3.88 33.92
N ARG A 196 0.87 2.95 34.58
CA ARG A 196 1.02 3.03 36.04
C ARG A 196 2.49 3.16 36.36
N THR A 197 2.90 4.38 36.65
CA THR A 197 4.15 4.70 37.36
C THR A 197 4.13 3.99 38.70
N SER A 198 4.68 2.78 38.77
CA SER A 198 5.20 2.24 40.01
C SER A 198 6.61 2.80 40.19
N THR A 199 6.71 3.83 41.03
CA THR A 199 7.95 4.35 41.60
C THR A 199 8.86 3.20 42.07
N PRO A 200 10.18 3.29 41.83
CA PRO A 200 11.11 2.28 42.35
C PRO A 200 11.17 2.42 43.87
N THR A 201 10.75 1.38 44.60
CA THR A 201 11.13 1.26 46.00
C THR A 201 12.59 0.82 46.03
N HIS A 202 13.42 1.78 46.41
CA HIS A 202 14.84 1.74 46.69
C HIS A 202 15.30 0.38 47.26
N PHE A 203 16.14 -0.35 46.51
CA PHE A 203 17.16 -1.21 47.10
C PHE A 203 18.47 -0.45 46.98
N GLY A 204 18.95 0.08 48.10
CA GLY A 204 20.21 0.80 48.20
C GLY A 204 20.74 0.66 49.61
N ALA A 205 21.60 -0.35 49.79
CA ALA A 205 22.51 -0.43 50.92
C ALA A 205 23.37 0.84 50.98
N GLY A 206 23.56 1.37 52.19
CA GLY A 206 24.44 2.50 52.44
C GLY A 206 24.86 2.50 53.91
N ALA A 207 26.07 2.03 54.17
CA ALA A 207 26.74 2.18 55.44
C ALA A 207 26.85 3.67 55.80
N HIS A 208 26.56 4.01 57.06
CA HIS A 208 26.98 5.27 57.66
C HIS A 208 27.57 5.00 59.04
N ILE A 209 28.87 5.24 59.15
CA ILE A 209 29.63 5.42 60.37
C ILE A 209 29.47 6.89 60.82
N CYS A 210 29.60 7.09 62.13
CA CYS A 210 29.69 8.34 62.92
C CYS A 210 28.39 8.96 63.45
N GLY A 211 28.08 8.57 64.70
CA GLY A 211 27.44 9.40 65.71
C GLY A 211 27.98 8.95 67.08
N LEU A 212 28.82 9.78 67.69
CA LEU A 212 29.39 9.59 69.03
C LEU A 212 28.40 10.07 70.11
N ASP A 213 28.63 9.52 71.30
CA ASP A 213 28.18 9.93 72.64
C ASP A 213 26.78 9.52 73.12
N GLU A 214 26.72 8.41 73.86
CA GLU A 214 26.14 8.39 75.22
C GLU A 214 26.56 7.12 76.00
N GLU A 215 27.80 7.07 76.50
CA GLU A 215 28.10 6.24 77.69
C GLU A 215 29.27 6.82 78.50
N GLN A 216 28.97 7.90 79.24
CA GLN A 216 29.66 8.27 80.47
C GLN A 216 28.97 7.56 81.65
N VAL A 217 29.34 6.31 81.92
CA VAL A 217 29.16 5.69 83.24
C VAL A 217 30.38 4.84 83.57
N SER A 218 31.38 5.45 84.20
CA SER A 218 32.00 4.96 85.45
C SER A 218 33.37 5.61 85.66
N ARG A 219 33.34 6.74 86.36
CA ARG A 219 34.27 6.93 87.47
C ARG A 219 33.88 5.92 88.54
N LEU A 220 34.79 5.02 88.91
CA LEU A 220 35.13 4.66 90.28
C LEU A 220 36.02 3.41 90.27
N SER A 221 37.22 3.60 90.85
CA SER A 221 38.22 2.61 91.29
C SER A 221 39.21 2.10 90.25
#